data_AF-A0A3S9PMA4-F1
#
_entry.id   AF-A0A3S9PMA4-F1
#
_cell.length_a   1.000
_cell.length_b   1.000
_cell.length_c   1.000
_cell.angle_alpha   90.00
_cell.angle_beta   90.00
_cell.angle_gamma   90.00
#
_symmetry.space_group_name_H-M   'P 1'
#
loop_
_entity.id
_entity.type
_entity.pdbx_description
1 polymer ?
#
loop_
_entity_poly.entity_id
_entity_poly.type
_entity_poly.pdbx_seq_one_letter_code
_entity_poly.pdbx_strand_id
1 'polypeptide(L)'
;MSHAVDAVDAAAIALNDRSWTPSHHELTLARDFFTRRDAIPQRLLPGMPQSPSPQGWVTQHVLWLEDVAHLAGELLTAWRAWLPDGHMIGLLGAYGGLARTAAPLAARLGRDWSAEWQAPPSKQDTSSWEDWHLPTEQRRQLDALTDRLVLIGAVMVMAVNRGETGH
;
A
#
# COMPACT_ATOMS: atom_id res chain seq x y z
N MET A 1 -0.67 16.03 -3.45
CA MET A 1 -1.51 15.01 -4.12
C MET A 1 -1.43 15.06 -5.64
N SER A 2 -1.12 16.20 -6.32
CA SER A 2 -1.06 16.20 -7.80
C SER A 2 0.03 15.27 -8.35
N HIS A 3 1.26 15.32 -7.83
CA HIS A 3 2.38 14.54 -8.39
C HIS A 3 2.17 13.02 -8.47
N ALA A 4 1.40 12.41 -7.55
CA ALA A 4 1.11 10.97 -7.60
C ALA A 4 0.08 10.63 -8.69
N VAL A 5 -0.94 11.48 -8.86
CA VAL A 5 -1.92 11.36 -9.95
C VAL A 5 -1.23 11.60 -11.28
N ASP A 6 -0.40 12.65 -11.37
CA ASP A 6 0.36 13.02 -12.56
C ASP A 6 1.27 11.87 -13.04
N ALA A 7 1.93 11.16 -12.11
CA ALA A 7 2.80 10.02 -12.44
C ALA A 7 2.03 8.81 -12.99
N VAL A 8 0.85 8.53 -12.43
CA VAL A 8 0.01 7.39 -12.83
C VAL A 8 -0.61 7.64 -14.19
N ASP A 9 -1.15 8.83 -14.41
CA ASP A 9 -1.73 9.22 -15.70
C ASP A 9 -0.65 9.26 -16.78
N ALA A 10 0.52 9.84 -16.49
CA ALA A 10 1.64 9.85 -17.44
C ALA A 10 2.09 8.44 -17.83
N ALA A 11 2.21 7.52 -16.85
CA ALA A 11 2.58 6.13 -17.12
C ALA A 11 1.49 5.38 -17.91
N ALA A 12 0.22 5.58 -17.59
CA ALA A 12 -0.89 4.97 -18.29
C ALA A 12 -0.98 5.44 -19.76
N ILE A 13 -0.83 6.75 -19.99
CA ILE A 13 -0.77 7.33 -21.34
C ILE A 13 0.43 6.76 -22.10
N ALA A 14 1.62 6.73 -21.48
CA ALA A 14 2.82 6.24 -22.14
C ALA A 14 2.75 4.75 -22.51
N LEU A 15 2.11 3.92 -21.67
CA LEU A 15 1.82 2.51 -21.99
C LEU A 15 0.84 2.38 -23.16
N ASN A 16 -0.22 3.19 -23.16
CA ASN A 16 -1.25 3.15 -24.19
C ASN A 16 -0.68 3.54 -25.56
N ASP A 17 0.06 4.64 -25.60
CA ASP A 17 0.62 5.23 -26.81
C ASP A 17 1.92 4.55 -27.27
N ARG A 18 2.37 3.51 -26.53
CA ARG A 18 3.60 2.75 -26.80
C ARG A 18 4.88 3.57 -26.71
N SER A 19 4.83 4.74 -26.11
CA SER A 19 6.01 5.57 -25.87
C SER A 19 6.84 5.09 -24.68
N TRP A 20 6.29 4.21 -23.84
CA TRP A 20 7.02 3.47 -22.82
C TRP A 20 6.83 1.96 -23.01
N THR A 21 7.96 1.25 -23.11
CA THR A 21 8.03 -0.21 -22.96
C THR A 21 8.92 -0.50 -21.76
N PRO A 22 8.42 -1.16 -20.71
CA PRO A 22 9.19 -1.42 -19.50
C PRO A 22 10.46 -2.19 -19.79
N SER A 23 11.59 -1.71 -19.27
CA SER A 23 12.86 -2.43 -19.38
C SER A 23 12.89 -3.69 -18.49
N HIS A 24 13.83 -4.60 -18.73
CA HIS A 24 14.04 -5.78 -17.86
C HIS A 24 14.23 -5.41 -16.38
N HIS A 25 14.94 -4.32 -16.10
CA HIS A 25 15.13 -3.82 -14.73
C HIS A 25 13.82 -3.30 -14.12
N GLU A 26 12.99 -2.58 -14.88
CA GLU A 26 11.68 -2.11 -14.42
C GLU A 26 10.72 -3.29 -14.16
N LEU A 27 10.73 -4.30 -15.03
CA LEU A 27 9.98 -5.54 -14.82
C LEU A 27 10.44 -6.28 -13.56
N THR A 28 11.75 -6.34 -13.33
CA THR A 28 12.32 -6.97 -12.13
C THR A 28 11.90 -6.22 -10.87
N LEU A 29 11.98 -4.89 -10.87
CA LEU A 29 11.51 -4.06 -9.76
C LEU A 29 10.02 -4.29 -9.46
N ALA A 30 9.17 -4.29 -10.49
CA ALA A 30 7.74 -4.48 -10.31
C ALA A 30 7.42 -5.86 -9.70
N ARG A 31 8.06 -6.92 -10.21
CA ARG A 31 7.90 -8.29 -9.69
C ARG A 31 8.39 -8.39 -8.26
N ASP A 32 9.56 -7.84 -7.95
CA ASP A 32 10.12 -7.84 -6.61
C ASP A 32 9.20 -7.12 -5.61
N PHE A 33 8.64 -5.97 -6.02
CA PHE A 33 7.63 -5.27 -5.22
C PHE A 33 6.40 -6.14 -4.96
N PHE A 34 5.77 -6.70 -6.00
CA PHE A 34 4.55 -7.49 -5.83
C PHE A 34 4.79 -8.77 -5.00
N THR A 35 5.87 -9.49 -5.28
CA THR A 35 6.24 -10.70 -4.51
C THR A 35 6.47 -10.37 -3.03
N ARG A 36 7.21 -9.30 -2.72
CA ARG A 36 7.45 -8.92 -1.32
C ARG A 36 6.21 -8.36 -0.65
N ARG A 37 5.39 -7.58 -1.36
CA ARG A 37 4.13 -7.03 -0.85
C ARG A 37 3.17 -8.15 -0.45
N ASP A 38 3.03 -9.16 -1.30
CA ASP A 38 2.12 -10.29 -1.05
C ASP A 38 2.63 -11.21 0.07
N ALA A 39 3.93 -11.16 0.36
CA ALA A 39 4.56 -11.85 1.48
C ALA A 39 4.52 -11.06 2.81
N ILE A 40 3.98 -9.84 2.84
CA ILE A 40 3.87 -9.07 4.10
C ILE A 40 2.90 -9.79 5.04
N PRO A 41 3.36 -10.19 6.25
CA PRO A 41 2.48 -10.83 7.21
C PRO A 41 1.44 -9.84 7.75
N GLN A 42 0.22 -10.32 7.96
CA GLN A 42 -0.81 -9.51 8.62
C GLN A 42 -0.42 -9.24 10.07
N ARG A 43 -0.11 -7.98 10.37
CA ARG A 43 0.27 -7.53 11.72
C ARG A 43 -0.98 -7.21 12.54
N LEU A 44 -0.97 -7.65 13.80
CA LEU A 44 -1.95 -7.27 14.81
C LEU A 44 -1.29 -6.35 15.84
N LEU A 45 -2.09 -5.50 16.47
CA LEU A 45 -1.65 -4.80 17.67
C LEU A 45 -1.43 -5.80 18.82
N PRO A 46 -0.53 -5.52 19.78
CA PRO A 46 -0.22 -6.46 20.86
C PRO A 46 -1.46 -6.92 21.63
N GLY A 47 -1.69 -8.23 21.69
CA GLY A 47 -2.86 -8.80 22.39
C GLY A 47 -4.20 -8.64 21.65
N MET A 48 -4.22 -8.02 20.47
CA MET A 48 -5.43 -7.95 19.64
C MET A 48 -5.82 -9.36 19.18
N PRO A 49 -7.06 -9.81 19.39
CA PRO A 49 -7.49 -11.12 18.94
C PRO A 49 -7.57 -11.18 17.41
N GLN A 50 -7.50 -12.39 16.85
CA GLN A 50 -7.75 -12.58 15.41
C GLN A 50 -9.19 -12.17 15.05
N SER A 51 -9.34 -11.52 13.89
CA SER A 51 -10.66 -11.10 13.40
C SER A 51 -11.54 -12.31 13.13
N PRO A 52 -12.84 -12.28 13.50
CA PRO A 52 -13.79 -13.29 13.07
C PRO A 52 -14.18 -13.14 11.59
N SER A 53 -13.88 -11.99 10.99
CA SER A 53 -14.20 -11.65 9.61
C SER A 53 -13.05 -12.04 8.67
N PRO A 54 -13.32 -12.62 7.48
CA PRO A 54 -12.28 -12.91 6.50
C PRO A 54 -11.60 -11.64 5.96
N GLN A 55 -12.27 -10.48 6.04
CA GLN A 55 -11.67 -9.19 5.66
C GLN A 55 -10.64 -8.68 6.69
N GLY A 56 -10.53 -9.30 7.87
CA GLY A 56 -9.65 -8.82 8.94
C GLY A 56 -10.26 -7.64 9.72
N TRP A 57 -9.44 -7.02 10.56
CA TRP A 57 -9.73 -5.77 11.25
C TRP A 57 -9.31 -4.57 10.39
N VAL A 58 -9.99 -3.43 10.53
CA VAL A 58 -9.59 -2.21 9.80
C VAL A 58 -8.20 -1.75 10.23
N THR A 59 -7.87 -1.91 11.50
CA THR A 59 -6.55 -1.64 12.08
C THR A 59 -5.46 -2.49 11.41
N GLN A 60 -5.72 -3.77 11.12
CA GLN A 60 -4.76 -4.62 10.40
C GLN A 60 -4.46 -4.06 9.01
N HIS A 61 -5.47 -3.57 8.30
CA HIS A 61 -5.29 -2.93 6.99
C HIS A 61 -4.45 -1.65 7.10
N VAL A 62 -4.70 -0.81 8.10
CA VAL A 62 -3.91 0.40 8.35
C VAL A 62 -2.44 0.07 8.63
N LEU A 63 -2.15 -0.97 9.42
CA LEU A 63 -0.79 -1.42 9.70
C LEU A 63 -0.12 -2.00 8.45
N TRP A 64 -0.86 -2.76 7.63
CA TRP A 64 -0.38 -3.27 6.35
C TRP A 64 -0.01 -2.13 5.38
N LEU A 65 -0.81 -1.06 5.31
CA LEU A 65 -0.49 0.12 4.50
C LEU A 65 0.80 0.80 4.92
N GLU A 66 1.07 0.89 6.23
CA GLU A 66 2.35 1.36 6.76
C GLU A 66 3.50 0.44 6.28
N ASP A 67 3.38 -0.87 6.49
CA ASP A 67 4.41 -1.85 6.13
C ASP A 67 4.71 -1.81 4.61
N VAL A 68 3.69 -1.67 3.76
CA VAL A 68 3.85 -1.53 2.31
C VAL A 68 4.51 -0.21 1.92
N ALA A 69 4.23 0.89 2.63
CA ALA A 69 4.89 2.17 2.40
C ALA A 69 6.39 2.11 2.74
N HIS A 70 6.76 1.35 3.76
CA HIS A 70 8.15 1.05 4.11
C HIS A 70 8.82 0.22 3.01
N LEU A 71 8.21 -0.90 2.59
CA LEU A 71 8.71 -1.73 1.49
C LEU A 71 8.95 -0.93 0.21
N ALA A 72 7.97 -0.12 -0.21
CA ALA A 72 8.12 0.71 -1.41
C ALA A 72 9.27 1.72 -1.25
N GLY A 73 9.45 2.30 -0.07
CA GLY A 73 10.57 3.20 0.23
C GLY A 73 11.94 2.53 0.16
N GLU A 74 12.06 1.31 0.68
CA GLU A 74 13.29 0.50 0.61
C GLU A 74 13.65 0.16 -0.83
N LEU A 75 12.69 -0.32 -1.63
CA LEU A 75 12.90 -0.63 -3.03
C LEU A 75 13.26 0.62 -3.83
N LEU A 76 12.57 1.73 -3.64
CA LEU A 76 12.93 3.00 -4.30
C LEU A 76 14.36 3.42 -3.95
N THR A 77 14.78 3.26 -2.70
CA THR A 77 16.15 3.59 -2.27
C THR A 77 17.18 2.69 -2.96
N ALA A 78 16.92 1.38 -3.04
CA ALA A 78 17.82 0.43 -3.66
C ALA A 78 17.93 0.60 -5.19
N TRP A 79 16.83 0.95 -5.86
CA TRP A 79 16.74 0.95 -7.32
C TRP A 79 16.94 2.32 -7.98
N ARG A 80 16.74 3.42 -7.25
CA ARG A 80 16.81 4.78 -7.83
C ARG A 80 18.17 5.14 -8.42
N ALA A 81 19.27 4.55 -7.92
CA ALA A 81 20.60 4.74 -8.49
C ALA A 81 20.77 4.07 -9.87
N TRP A 82 19.99 3.01 -10.15
CA TRP A 82 20.07 2.20 -11.36
C TRP A 82 19.01 2.59 -12.41
N LEU A 83 17.89 3.15 -11.95
CA LEU A 83 16.77 3.59 -12.77
C LEU A 83 16.35 5.02 -12.38
N PRO A 84 17.13 6.06 -12.71
CA PRO A 84 16.66 7.42 -12.53
C PRO A 84 15.47 7.68 -13.46
N ASP A 85 14.39 8.23 -12.90
CA ASP A 85 13.26 8.81 -13.65
C ASP A 85 12.45 7.86 -14.56
N GLY A 86 12.52 6.54 -14.35
CA GLY A 86 11.66 5.56 -15.04
C GLY A 86 10.19 5.63 -14.60
N HIS A 87 9.26 5.36 -15.51
CA HIS A 87 7.82 5.33 -15.19
C HIS A 87 7.50 4.32 -14.09
N MET A 88 8.18 3.17 -14.03
CA MET A 88 7.99 2.20 -12.95
C MET A 88 8.40 2.74 -11.57
N ILE A 89 9.49 3.53 -11.52
CA ILE A 89 9.94 4.21 -10.29
C ILE A 89 8.91 5.27 -9.89
N GLY A 90 8.35 6.01 -10.85
CA GLY A 90 7.27 6.96 -10.62
C GLY A 90 6.02 6.28 -10.04
N LEU A 91 5.58 5.17 -10.62
CA LEU A 91 4.43 4.39 -10.15
C LEU A 91 4.65 3.83 -8.75
N LEU A 92 5.81 3.20 -8.49
CA LEU A 92 6.14 2.69 -7.15
C LEU A 92 6.24 3.83 -6.12
N GLY A 93 6.78 4.98 -6.53
CA GLY A 93 6.80 6.22 -5.74
C GLY A 93 5.42 6.71 -5.39
N ALA A 94 4.51 6.75 -6.36
CA ALA A 94 3.11 7.12 -6.16
C ALA A 94 2.40 6.13 -5.23
N TYR A 95 2.59 4.82 -5.43
CA TYR A 95 2.01 3.76 -4.60
C TYR A 95 2.48 3.88 -3.15
N GLY A 96 3.80 3.90 -2.92
CA GLY A 96 4.37 3.99 -1.58
C GLY A 96 4.07 5.32 -0.89
N GLY A 97 4.09 6.43 -1.63
CA GLY A 97 3.74 7.75 -1.12
C GLY A 97 2.28 7.85 -0.70
N LEU A 98 1.38 7.21 -1.45
CA LEU A 98 -0.03 7.12 -1.10
C LEU A 98 -0.25 6.22 0.12
N ALA A 99 0.33 5.02 0.16
CA ALA A 99 0.23 4.12 1.31
C ALA A 99 0.75 4.79 2.61
N ARG A 100 1.82 5.60 2.50
CA ARG A 100 2.42 6.34 3.62
C ARG A 100 1.44 7.30 4.30
N THR A 101 0.37 7.75 3.64
CA THR A 101 -0.62 8.63 4.28
C THR A 101 -1.35 7.95 5.43
N ALA A 102 -1.32 6.61 5.51
CA ALA A 102 -1.87 5.85 6.63
C ALA A 102 -0.97 5.84 7.88
N ALA A 103 0.32 6.16 7.76
CA ALA A 103 1.29 6.03 8.87
C ALA A 103 0.92 6.86 10.12
N PRO A 104 0.45 8.13 10.01
CA PRO A 104 0.00 8.87 11.19
C PRO A 104 -1.18 8.20 11.91
N LEU A 105 -2.07 7.54 11.16
CA LEU A 105 -3.19 6.79 11.72
C LEU A 105 -2.71 5.50 12.39
N ALA A 106 -1.83 4.73 11.73
CA ALA A 106 -1.21 3.53 12.31
C ALA A 106 -0.57 3.84 13.66
N ALA A 107 0.24 4.90 13.73
CA ALA A 107 0.89 5.35 14.94
C ALA A 107 -0.10 5.80 16.02
N ARG A 108 -1.22 6.43 15.63
CA ARG A 108 -2.29 6.82 16.57
C ARG A 108 -2.97 5.59 17.17
N LEU A 109 -3.43 4.67 16.33
CA LEU A 109 -4.08 3.43 16.75
C LEU A 109 -3.19 2.61 17.70
N GLY A 110 -1.89 2.52 17.41
CA GLY A 110 -0.94 1.82 18.28
C GLY A 110 -0.81 2.46 19.67
N ARG A 111 -0.83 3.79 19.76
CA ARG A 111 -0.82 4.51 21.05
C ARG A 111 -2.12 4.32 21.81
N ASP A 112 -3.26 4.53 21.14
CA ASP A 112 -4.58 4.44 21.76
C ASP A 112 -4.85 3.02 22.29
N TRP A 113 -4.48 2.01 21.50
CA TRP A 113 -4.56 0.60 21.91
C TRP A 113 -3.73 0.29 23.16
N SER A 114 -2.47 0.76 23.18
CA SER A 114 -1.55 0.53 24.30
C SER A 114 -1.98 1.27 25.57
N ALA A 115 -2.72 2.37 25.44
CA ALA A 115 -3.22 3.14 26.56
C ALA A 115 -4.46 2.51 27.22
N GLU A 116 -5.27 1.79 26.44
CA GLU A 116 -6.56 1.26 26.90
C GLU A 116 -6.48 -0.18 27.42
N TRP A 117 -5.65 -1.03 26.80
CA TRP A 117 -5.66 -2.46 27.09
C TRP A 117 -4.45 -2.90 27.94
N GLN A 118 -4.72 -3.22 29.20
CA GLN A 118 -3.74 -3.87 30.10
C GLN A 118 -3.80 -5.40 30.04
N ALA A 119 -4.92 -5.95 29.56
CA ALA A 119 -5.12 -7.37 29.28
C ALA A 119 -5.73 -7.52 27.87
N PRO A 120 -5.50 -8.66 27.18
CA PRO A 120 -6.06 -8.89 25.85
C PRO A 120 -7.59 -8.75 25.84
N PRO A 121 -8.16 -7.84 25.02
CA PRO A 121 -9.61 -7.66 24.94
C PRO A 121 -10.30 -8.82 24.22
N SER A 122 -11.62 -8.93 24.40
CA SER A 122 -12.41 -9.85 23.59
C SER A 122 -12.54 -9.35 22.15
N LYS A 123 -13.02 -10.21 21.24
CA LYS A 123 -13.33 -9.82 19.86
C LYS A 123 -14.41 -8.74 19.79
N GLN A 124 -15.40 -8.81 20.69
CA GLN A 124 -16.48 -7.82 20.74
C GLN A 124 -15.94 -6.46 21.19
N ASP A 125 -15.13 -6.44 22.25
CA ASP A 125 -14.49 -5.22 22.73
C ASP A 125 -13.58 -4.60 21.67
N THR A 126 -12.83 -5.44 20.95
CA THR A 126 -11.99 -5.01 19.81
C THR A 126 -12.83 -4.38 18.71
N SER A 127 -13.99 -4.96 18.36
CA SER A 127 -14.90 -4.39 17.36
C SER A 127 -15.44 -3.03 17.82
N SER A 128 -15.90 -2.94 19.07
CA SER A 128 -16.41 -1.67 19.62
C SER A 128 -15.32 -0.60 19.71
N TRP A 129 -14.08 -1.02 20.00
CA TRP A 129 -12.91 -0.15 19.97
C TRP A 129 -12.65 0.40 18.57
N GLU A 130 -12.68 -0.43 17.52
CA GLU A 130 -12.52 0.05 16.14
C GLU A 130 -13.67 0.99 15.73
N ASP A 131 -14.90 0.75 16.18
CA ASP A 131 -16.03 1.63 15.86
C ASP A 131 -15.86 3.02 16.49
N TRP A 132 -15.25 3.10 17.67
CA TRP A 132 -14.95 4.36 18.35
C TRP A 132 -13.74 5.09 17.74
N HIS A 133 -12.63 4.38 17.51
CA HIS A 133 -11.34 4.96 17.09
C HIS A 133 -11.19 5.14 15.58
N LEU A 134 -12.03 4.45 14.80
CA LEU A 134 -12.10 4.55 13.34
C LEU A 134 -13.55 4.87 12.95
N PRO A 135 -14.00 6.12 13.15
CA PRO A 135 -15.34 6.54 12.79
C PRO A 135 -15.59 6.38 11.28
N THR A 136 -16.85 6.30 10.89
CA THR A 136 -17.29 6.01 9.51
C THR A 136 -16.59 6.85 8.45
N GLU A 137 -16.37 8.14 8.69
CA GLU A 137 -15.70 9.01 7.74
C GLU A 137 -14.24 8.61 7.51
N GLN A 138 -13.53 8.21 8.57
CA GLN A 138 -12.17 7.73 8.46
C GLN A 138 -12.09 6.40 7.71
N ARG A 139 -13.08 5.51 7.91
CA ARG A 139 -13.19 4.26 7.14
C ARG A 139 -13.40 4.54 5.65
N ARG A 140 -14.28 5.47 5.28
CA ARG A 140 -14.46 5.89 3.88
C ARG A 140 -13.19 6.45 3.26
N GLN A 141 -12.40 7.20 4.04
CA GLN A 141 -11.10 7.70 3.57
C GLN A 141 -10.10 6.58 3.32
N LEU A 142 -10.10 5.54 4.17
CA LEU A 142 -9.28 4.33 3.97
C LEU A 142 -9.74 3.52 2.76
N ASP A 143 -11.05 3.42 2.53
CA ASP A 143 -11.59 2.77 1.33
C ASP A 143 -11.14 3.51 0.06
N ALA A 144 -11.33 4.84 0.02
CA ALA A 144 -10.89 5.67 -1.10
C ALA A 144 -9.37 5.64 -1.31
N LEU A 145 -8.58 5.52 -0.23
CA LEU A 145 -7.14 5.32 -0.29
C LEU A 145 -6.81 3.97 -0.95
N THR A 146 -7.51 2.91 -0.55
CA THR A 146 -7.34 1.56 -1.06
C THR A 146 -7.69 1.47 -2.55
N ASP A 147 -8.81 2.07 -2.96
CA ASP A 147 -9.22 2.13 -4.37
C ASP A 147 -8.16 2.79 -5.25
N ARG A 148 -7.57 3.89 -4.78
CA ARG A 148 -6.48 4.57 -5.48
C ARG A 148 -5.23 3.69 -5.57
N LEU A 149 -4.86 2.99 -4.51
CA LEU A 149 -3.74 2.03 -4.55
C LEU A 149 -3.99 0.91 -5.55
N VAL A 150 -5.22 0.40 -5.63
CA VAL A 150 -5.62 -0.62 -6.62
C VAL A 150 -5.42 -0.09 -8.04
N LEU A 151 -5.82 1.15 -8.33
CA LEU A 151 -5.61 1.76 -9.65
C LEU A 151 -4.12 1.86 -10.03
N ILE A 152 -3.26 2.33 -9.11
CA ILE A 152 -1.81 2.40 -9.35
C ILE A 152 -1.24 1.00 -9.59
N GLY A 153 -1.62 0.03 -8.74
CA GLY A 153 -1.22 -1.36 -8.87
C GLY A 153 -1.64 -1.98 -10.21
N ALA A 154 -2.84 -1.66 -10.70
CA ALA A 154 -3.32 -2.13 -11.99
C ALA A 154 -2.46 -1.60 -13.15
N VAL A 155 -2.05 -0.32 -13.13
CA VAL A 155 -1.14 0.23 -14.15
C VAL A 155 0.22 -0.47 -14.13
N MET A 156 0.77 -0.75 -12.94
CA MET A 156 2.01 -1.52 -12.79
C MET A 156 1.87 -2.95 -13.35
N VAL A 157 0.76 -3.64 -13.07
CA VAL A 157 0.49 -4.98 -13.61
C VAL A 157 0.35 -4.95 -15.13
N MET A 158 -0.36 -3.96 -15.69
CA MET A 158 -0.46 -3.78 -17.14
C MET A 158 0.91 -3.56 -17.79
N ALA A 159 1.77 -2.76 -17.17
CA ALA A 159 3.14 -2.56 -17.62
C ALA A 159 3.91 -3.90 -17.65
N VAL A 160 3.83 -4.69 -16.58
CA VAL A 160 4.48 -6.01 -16.50
C VAL A 160 4.01 -6.93 -17.63
N ASN A 161 2.69 -7.11 -17.76
CA ASN A 161 2.12 -7.99 -18.79
C ASN A 161 2.53 -7.56 -20.20
N ARG A 162 2.53 -6.25 -20.46
CA ARG A 162 2.90 -5.72 -21.79
C ARG A 162 4.37 -5.93 -22.10
N GLY A 163 5.25 -5.68 -21.13
CA GLY A 163 6.69 -5.94 -21.27
C GLY A 163 7.00 -7.42 -21.52
N GLU A 164 6.22 -8.33 -20.96
CA GLU A 164 6.36 -9.77 -21.20
C GLU A 164 5.89 -10.21 -22.60
N THR A 165 4.83 -9.60 -23.13
CA THR A 165 4.33 -9.92 -24.49
C THR A 165 5.10 -9.25 -25.64
N GLY A 166 5.93 -8.26 -25.33
CA GLY A 166 6.71 -7.50 -26.31
C GLY A 166 8.13 -8.04 -26.55
N HIS A 167 8.50 -9.12 -25.86
CA HIS A 167 9.75 -9.87 -26.05
C HIS A 167 9.50 -11.17 -26.83
#